data_AF-A0A939ZSN6-F1
#
_entry.id   AF-A0A939ZSN6-F1
#
_cell.length_a   1.000
_cell.length_b   1.000
_cell.length_c   1.000
_cell.angle_alpha   90.00
_cell.angle_beta   90.00
_cell.angle_gamma   90.00
#
_symmetry.space_group_name_H-M   'P 1'
#
loop_
_entity.id
_entity.type
_entity.pdbx_description
1 polymer ?
#
loop_
_entity_poly.entity_id
_entity_poly.type
_entity_poly.pdbx_seq_one_letter_code
_entity_poly.pdbx_strand_id
1 'polypeptide(L)'
;MEYTSLYRKYRPKTFDEVIGQDAIVRTLRNMVTLSNVSRAYLFTGPRGNGKTSLARIFARAVNCEHPVNGSPCLKCAACRATEGYTLDIVEMDAASNN
;
A
#
# COMPACT_ATOMS: atom_id res chain seq x y z
N MET A 1 -17.43 0.37 21.73
CA MET A 1 -17.25 0.40 20.26
C MET A 1 -16.30 1.57 19.97
N GLU A 2 -15.03 1.29 19.68
CA GLU A 2 -14.04 2.36 19.48
C GLU A 2 -14.41 3.21 18.26
N TYR A 3 -14.48 4.52 18.44
CA TYR A 3 -14.74 5.45 17.35
C TYR A 3 -13.52 5.50 16.41
N THR A 4 -13.68 4.97 15.19
CA THR A 4 -12.66 5.07 14.14
C THR A 4 -13.05 6.16 13.16
N SER A 5 -12.13 7.09 12.89
CA SER A 5 -12.36 8.13 11.89
C SER A 5 -12.63 7.56 10.49
N LEU A 6 -13.50 8.21 9.72
CA LEU A 6 -13.90 7.74 8.39
C LEU A 6 -12.69 7.50 7.47
N TYR A 7 -11.70 8.40 7.48
CA TYR A 7 -10.52 8.27 6.64
C TYR A 7 -9.64 7.07 7.00
N ARG A 8 -9.70 6.55 8.24
CA ARG A 8 -9.03 5.30 8.62
C ARG A 8 -9.87 4.10 8.22
N LYS A 9 -11.18 4.16 8.45
CA LYS A 9 -12.14 3.10 8.13
C LYS A 9 -12.17 2.79 6.62
N TYR A 10 -12.12 3.82 5.79
CA TYR A 10 -12.22 3.72 4.32
C TYR A 10 -10.86 3.91 3.63
N ARG A 11 -9.74 3.72 4.34
CA ARG A 11 -8.42 3.78 3.72
C ARG A 11 -8.28 2.60 2.75
N PRO A 12 -7.98 2.83 1.46
CA PRO A 12 -7.85 1.76 0.48
C PRO A 12 -6.85 0.68 0.90
N LYS A 13 -7.26 -0.58 0.79
CA LYS A 13 -6.43 -1.76 1.08
C LYS A 13 -5.92 -2.45 -0.18
N THR A 14 -6.60 -2.25 -1.30
CA THR A 14 -6.26 -2.81 -2.61
C THR A 14 -6.13 -1.70 -3.65
N PHE A 15 -5.50 -2.01 -4.79
CA PHE A 15 -5.40 -1.04 -5.89
C PHE A 15 -6.75 -0.66 -6.49
N ASP A 16 -7.76 -1.52 -6.39
CA ASP A 16 -9.09 -1.30 -6.97
C ASP A 16 -9.94 -0.32 -6.15
N GLU A 17 -9.57 -0.11 -4.89
CA GLU A 17 -10.20 0.88 -3.99
C GLU A 17 -9.60 2.29 -4.13
N VAL A 18 -8.54 2.45 -4.93
CA VAL A 18 -7.89 3.75 -5.15
C VAL A 18 -8.64 4.52 -6.24
N ILE A 19 -9.01 5.77 -5.93
CA ILE A 19 -9.80 6.62 -6.83
C ILE A 19 -8.87 7.62 -7.56
N GLY A 20 -8.99 7.69 -8.89
CA GLY A 20 -8.42 8.75 -9.75
C GLY A 20 -6.92 8.67 -10.06
N GLN A 21 -6.21 7.67 -9.55
CA GLN A 21 -4.76 7.49 -9.76
C GLN A 21 -4.45 6.37 -10.77
N ASP A 22 -5.27 6.23 -11.81
CA ASP A 22 -5.29 5.05 -12.70
C ASP A 22 -3.95 4.73 -13.36
N ALA A 23 -3.24 5.75 -13.85
CA ALA A 23 -1.93 5.58 -14.50
C ALA A 23 -0.87 5.04 -13.53
N ILE A 24 -0.88 5.53 -12.28
CA ILE A 24 0.05 5.10 -11.23
C ILE A 24 -0.30 3.69 -10.77
N VAL A 25 -1.59 3.43 -10.52
CA VAL A 25 -2.09 2.10 -10.14
C VAL A 25 -1.73 1.05 -11.20
N ARG A 26 -1.94 1.35 -12.48
CA ARG A 26 -1.56 0.47 -13.59
C ARG A 26 -0.06 0.17 -13.59
N THR A 27 0.76 1.19 -13.39
CA THR A 27 2.22 1.04 -13.36
C THR A 27 2.67 0.12 -12.22
N LEU A 28 2.13 0.34 -11.01
CA LEU A 28 2.46 -0.46 -9.84
C LEU A 28 1.97 -1.91 -9.98
N ARG A 29 0.74 -2.14 -10.47
CA ARG A 29 0.24 -3.51 -10.74
C ARG A 29 1.15 -4.24 -11.73
N ASN A 30 1.57 -3.57 -12.80
CA ASN A 30 2.45 -4.17 -13.80
C ASN A 30 3.80 -4.54 -13.19
N MET A 31 4.38 -3.71 -12.34
CA MET A 31 5.65 -4.00 -11.66
C MET A 31 5.56 -5.26 -10.79
N VAL A 32 4.47 -5.41 -10.02
CA VAL A 32 4.24 -6.63 -9.22
C VAL A 32 4.04 -7.85 -10.12
N THR A 33 3.18 -7.71 -11.14
CA THR A 33 2.80 -8.82 -12.04
C THR A 33 3.98 -9.33 -12.85
N LEU A 34 4.87 -8.44 -13.30
CA LEU A 34 6.06 -8.78 -14.08
C LEU A 34 7.28 -9.07 -13.20
N SER A 35 7.12 -9.04 -11.86
CA SER A 35 8.22 -9.16 -10.90
C SER A 35 9.39 -8.21 -11.17
N ASN A 36 9.08 -7.01 -11.68
CA ASN A 36 10.05 -5.97 -12.04
C ASN A 36 9.92 -4.78 -11.08
N VAL A 37 10.37 -5.00 -9.84
CA VAL A 37 10.29 -4.01 -8.75
C VAL A 37 11.63 -3.32 -8.60
N SER A 38 11.63 -1.99 -8.67
CA SER A 38 12.79 -1.13 -8.46
C SER A 38 13.15 -1.01 -6.99
N ARG A 39 14.37 -0.56 -6.69
CA ARG A 39 14.86 -0.42 -5.31
C ARG A 39 14.26 0.75 -4.55
N ALA A 40 13.83 1.81 -5.23
CA ALA A 40 13.37 3.03 -4.59
C ALA A 40 12.23 3.69 -5.39
N TYR A 41 11.28 4.26 -4.66
CA TYR A 41 10.12 4.96 -5.21
C TYR A 41 9.87 6.24 -4.43
N LEU A 42 9.66 7.34 -5.15
CA LEU A 42 9.30 8.64 -4.58
C LEU A 42 7.85 8.97 -4.97
N PHE A 43 6.95 8.95 -3.98
CA PHE A 43 5.56 9.37 -4.16
C PHE A 43 5.44 10.86 -3.81
N THR A 44 5.09 11.71 -4.78
CA THR A 44 4.99 13.16 -4.60
C THR A 44 3.55 13.66 -4.73
N GLY A 45 3.28 14.87 -4.24
CA GLY A 45 1.97 15.54 -4.35
C GLY A 45 1.41 16.07 -3.02
N PRO A 46 0.29 16.81 -3.05
CA PRO A 46 -0.27 17.47 -1.87
C PRO A 46 -0.74 16.49 -0.78
N ARG A 47 -0.90 16.95 0.47
CA ARG A 47 -1.46 16.15 1.57
C ARG A 47 -2.85 15.61 1.19
N GLY A 48 -3.16 14.38 1.61
CA GLY A 48 -4.46 13.74 1.35
C GLY A 48 -4.60 12.96 0.03
N ASN A 49 -3.71 13.11 -0.95
CA ASN A 49 -3.84 12.45 -2.27
C ASN A 49 -3.39 10.97 -2.31
N GLY A 50 -3.45 10.25 -1.20
CA GLY A 50 -3.21 8.80 -1.20
C GLY A 50 -1.75 8.33 -1.33
N LYS A 51 -0.75 9.21 -1.29
CA LYS A 51 0.68 8.85 -1.39
C LYS A 51 1.09 7.69 -0.45
N THR A 52 0.88 7.87 0.85
CA THR A 52 1.19 6.85 1.87
C THR A 52 0.29 5.62 1.72
N SER A 53 -0.96 5.78 1.28
CA SER A 53 -1.86 4.64 1.05
C SER A 53 -1.38 3.77 -0.12
N LEU A 54 -1.02 4.37 -1.25
CA LEU A 54 -0.47 3.67 -2.41
C LEU A 54 0.85 2.96 -2.05
N ALA A 55 1.75 3.63 -1.33
CA ALA A 55 2.99 3.03 -0.86
C ALA A 55 2.73 1.78 -0.01
N ARG A 56 1.77 1.83 0.92
CA ARG A 56 1.37 0.68 1.76
C ARG A 56 0.77 -0.46 0.94
N ILE A 57 -0.14 -0.17 0.01
CA ILE A 57 -0.75 -1.19 -0.87
C ILE A 57 0.34 -1.87 -1.69
N PHE A 58 1.25 -1.09 -2.28
CA PHE A 58 2.34 -1.62 -3.10
C PHE A 58 3.31 -2.47 -2.28
N ALA A 59 3.75 -2.01 -1.12
CA ALA A 59 4.62 -2.80 -0.23
C ALA A 59 3.94 -4.11 0.20
N ARG A 60 2.64 -4.08 0.50
CA ARG A 60 1.85 -5.28 0.79
C ARG A 60 1.76 -6.21 -0.43
N ALA A 61 1.61 -5.68 -1.63
CA ALA A 61 1.54 -6.45 -2.87
C ALA A 61 2.87 -7.14 -3.19
N VAL A 62 3.99 -6.45 -3.00
CA VAL A 62 5.35 -7.00 -3.20
C VAL A 62 5.62 -8.15 -2.23
N ASN A 63 5.19 -8.04 -0.97
CA ASN A 63 5.34 -9.10 0.04
C ASN A 63 4.23 -10.17 -0.02
N CYS A 64 3.26 -10.05 -0.93
CA CYS A 64 2.14 -10.98 -0.99
C CYS A 64 2.58 -12.33 -1.55
N GLU A 65 2.23 -13.42 -0.86
CA GLU A 65 2.49 -14.79 -1.34
C GLU A 65 1.68 -15.14 -2.60
N HIS A 66 0.51 -14.52 -2.76
CA HIS A 66 -0.46 -14.86 -3.81
C HIS A 66 -1.12 -13.58 -4.39
N PRO A 67 -0.38 -12.68 -5.05
CA PRO A 67 -0.94 -11.45 -5.59
C PRO A 67 -2.02 -11.75 -6.65
N VAL A 68 -3.09 -10.94 -6.67
CA VAL A 68 -4.20 -11.06 -7.62
C VAL A 68 -4.15 -9.87 -8.55
N ASN A 69 -3.80 -10.09 -9.83
CA ASN A 69 -3.61 -9.02 -10.82
C ASN A 69 -2.65 -7.91 -10.35
N GLY A 70 -1.58 -8.29 -9.64
CA GLY A 70 -0.62 -7.35 -9.04
C GLY A 70 -1.11 -6.62 -7.78
N SER A 71 -2.33 -6.89 -7.31
CA SER A 71 -2.91 -6.37 -6.07
C SER A 71 -2.71 -7.36 -4.91
N PRO A 72 -2.61 -6.91 -3.64
CA PRO A 72 -2.46 -7.83 -2.51
C PRO A 72 -3.73 -8.65 -2.28
N CYS A 73 -3.61 -9.95 -1.96
CA CYS A 73 -4.79 -10.81 -1.77
C CYS A 73 -5.54 -10.61 -0.45
N LEU A 74 -4.93 -9.89 0.50
CA LEU A 74 -5.45 -9.61 1.84
C LEU A 74 -5.70 -10.84 2.74
N LYS A 75 -5.32 -12.05 2.30
CA LYS A 75 -5.62 -13.31 3.01
C LYS A 75 -4.37 -14.08 3.49
N CYS A 76 -3.23 -13.95 2.82
CA CYS A 76 -1.99 -14.63 3.21
C CYS A 76 -1.41 -14.06 4.52
N ALA A 77 -0.42 -14.75 5.10
CA ALA A 77 0.19 -14.35 6.36
C ALA A 77 0.85 -12.97 6.24
N ALA A 78 1.63 -12.75 5.17
CA ALA A 78 2.25 -11.46 4.89
C ALA A 78 1.22 -10.31 4.79
N CYS A 79 0.13 -10.52 4.04
CA CYS A 79 -0.91 -9.50 3.90
C CYS A 79 -1.60 -9.15 5.22
N ARG A 80 -1.83 -10.14 6.10
CA ARG A 80 -2.51 -9.91 7.39
C ARG A 80 -1.59 -9.25 8.42
N ALA A 81 -0.30 -9.55 8.39
CA ALA A 81 0.66 -8.98 9.32
C ALA A 81 0.78 -7.45 9.16
N THR A 82 0.60 -6.93 7.95
CA THR A 82 0.78 -5.50 7.60
C THR A 82 -0.35 -4.57 8.07
N GLU A 83 -1.31 -5.05 8.87
CA GLU A 83 -2.21 -4.18 9.65
C GLU A 83 -1.56 -3.69 10.97
N GLY A 84 -0.32 -4.13 11.26
CA GLY A 84 0.54 -3.65 12.35
C GLY A 84 2.02 -3.53 11.93
N TYR A 85 2.94 -3.63 12.89
CA TYR A 85 4.37 -3.70 12.61
C TYR A 85 4.73 -5.07 12.05
N THR A 86 5.35 -5.09 10.88
CA THR A 86 5.92 -6.31 10.27
C THR A 86 7.41 -6.12 10.10
N LEU A 87 8.19 -7.18 10.22
CA LEU A 87 9.64 -7.11 9.96
C LEU A 87 9.94 -6.64 8.53
N ASP A 88 9.07 -6.97 7.57
CA ASP A 88 9.27 -6.69 6.15
C ASP A 88 8.75 -5.32 5.69
N ILE A 89 7.96 -4.62 6.53
CA ILE A 89 7.44 -3.29 6.25
C ILE A 89 7.60 -2.42 7.49
N VAL A 90 8.53 -1.47 7.40
CA VAL A 90 8.76 -0.46 8.43
C VAL A 90 8.28 0.88 7.89
N GLU A 91 7.32 1.49 8.59
CA GLU A 91 6.86 2.83 8.29
C GLU A 91 7.48 3.82 9.27
N MET A 92 8.27 4.76 8.75
CA MET A 92 8.91 5.80 9.53
C MET A 92 8.26 7.13 9.18
N ASP A 93 7.63 7.78 10.16
CA ASP A 93 7.12 9.13 10.01
C ASP A 93 8.14 10.14 10.55
N ALA A 94 8.88 10.75 9.62
CA ALA A 94 9.89 11.75 9.93
C ALA A 94 9.31 13.07 10.50
N ALA A 95 7.99 13.30 10.42
CA ALA A 95 7.38 14.48 11.02
C ALA A 95 7.06 14.30 12.50
N SER A 96 7.02 13.05 12.99
CA SER A 96 6.67 12.72 14.38
C SER A 96 7.78 12.04 15.17
N ASN A 97 8.88 11.63 14.53
CA ASN A 97 10.12 11.20 15.18
C ASN A 97 11.22 12.25 15.01
N ASN A 98 11.67 12.84 16.11
CA ASN A 98 12.86 13.70 16.21
C ASN A 98 13.95 12.97 16.97
#